data_AF-A0A6G8JG94-F1
#
_entry.id   AF-A0A6G8JG94-F1
#
_cell.length_a   1.000
_cell.length_b   1.000
_cell.length_c   1.000
_cell.angle_alpha   90.00
_cell.angle_beta   90.00
_cell.angle_gamma   90.00
#
_symmetry.space_group_name_H-M   'P 1'
#
loop_
_entity.id
_entity.type
_entity.pdbx_description
1 polymer ?
#
loop_
_entity_poly.entity_id
_entity_poly.type
_entity_poly.pdbx_seq_one_letter_code
_entity_poly.pdbx_strand_id
1 'polypeptide(L)'
;MSEKKKGFWSWFGLGKKDPQQEEQKVEQRDETQLQPVQDEQTQIQEQEFEPSLIEKVEEKFEHLEEKFDDFIEEKEEKIEQFVEQIEDKLEQKSEQVADFIEDKVEEAKAFFNDVEEKIEEEGEQAVENLQNFANEELALHEQQQLTEQVEEAVEAELVEQASEEEIVKNSEVETIQDEYQEKPSKGGFFNRLIQGLIKTKQNIGSGFRNFFSGKKIDDELFEELEEQLLVADLGMPTTQKIIHNLTQHATKQQLKDADLLYQQLKIELGEVLKPVAQPLVIEPKKPYVILMVGVNGVGKTTTIGKLARKFQNEGKSVMLAAGDTFRAAAVEQLQVWGERNNIPVVAQSTGSDSASVIFDAMQSAAAKGIDILIADTAGRLQNKNNLMDELKKIVRVMKKYDETAPHEIMLTLDAGTGQNAISQAKLFNEAVGLTGITLTKLDGTAKGGVIFAIADQFNIPIRFIGVGEKIEDLRPFNAEEFIEALFSHEDENND
;
A
#
# COMPACT_ATOMS: atom_id res chain seq x y z
N MET A 1 21.37 -21.65 48.40
CA MET A 1 22.64 -21.24 47.76
C MET A 1 22.33 -20.06 46.86
N SER A 2 23.24 -19.09 46.72
CA SER A 2 22.97 -17.82 46.04
C SER A 2 23.45 -17.81 44.60
N GLU A 3 22.53 -17.61 43.66
CA GLU A 3 22.87 -17.23 42.29
C GLU A 3 22.80 -15.70 42.16
N LYS A 4 23.94 -15.06 41.89
CA LYS A 4 24.03 -13.61 41.70
C LYS A 4 23.57 -13.25 40.28
N LYS A 5 22.49 -12.47 40.17
CA LYS A 5 22.14 -11.76 38.92
C LYS A 5 23.36 -10.93 38.47
N LYS A 6 23.72 -11.00 37.18
CA LYS A 6 24.71 -10.09 36.55
C LYS A 6 23.95 -8.97 35.81
N GLY A 7 24.32 -7.72 36.05
CA GLY A 7 23.62 -6.56 35.53
C GLY A 7 23.97 -6.20 34.08
N PHE A 8 22.94 -6.11 33.24
CA PHE A 8 22.57 -4.98 32.37
C PHE A 8 23.59 -4.27 31.43
N TRP A 9 24.86 -4.65 31.36
CA TRP A 9 25.87 -4.04 30.48
C TRP A 9 26.10 -4.84 29.18
N SER A 10 25.02 -5.10 28.43
CA SER A 10 25.09 -5.95 27.21
C SER A 10 24.33 -5.43 25.97
N TRP A 11 23.61 -4.30 26.03
CA TRP A 11 22.80 -3.83 24.88
C TRP A 11 23.50 -2.74 24.03
N PHE A 12 24.42 -1.96 24.58
CA PHE A 12 25.16 -0.95 23.80
C PHE A 12 26.24 -1.59 22.91
N GLY A 13 25.81 -2.00 21.72
CA GLY A 13 26.59 -2.75 20.74
C GLY A 13 27.70 -1.96 20.05
N LEU A 14 28.84 -1.79 20.72
CA LEU A 14 30.12 -1.56 20.04
C LEU A 14 30.63 -2.90 19.47
N GLY A 15 30.42 -3.09 18.16
CA GLY A 15 30.67 -4.36 17.48
C GLY A 15 32.13 -4.79 17.49
N LYS A 16 32.41 -5.99 18.02
CA LYS A 16 33.70 -6.67 17.83
C LYS A 16 33.82 -7.12 16.38
N LYS A 17 34.89 -6.71 15.69
CA LYS A 17 35.39 -7.38 14.49
C LYS A 17 36.38 -8.47 14.89
N ASP A 18 36.29 -9.64 14.28
CA ASP A 18 37.27 -10.71 14.47
C ASP A 18 38.58 -10.41 13.72
N PRO A 19 39.77 -10.64 14.33
CA PRO A 19 41.05 -10.29 13.73
C PRO A 19 41.62 -11.45 12.90
N GLN A 20 41.06 -11.70 11.71
CA GLN A 20 41.64 -12.60 10.71
C GLN A 20 41.19 -12.22 9.30
N GLN A 21 42.09 -12.36 8.32
CA GLN A 21 41.96 -11.96 6.91
C GLN A 21 41.99 -10.45 6.63
N GLU A 22 43.18 -9.84 6.65
CA GLU A 22 43.57 -8.82 5.64
C GLU A 22 45.10 -8.66 5.59
N GLU A 23 45.80 -9.70 5.11
CA GLU A 23 47.18 -9.54 4.64
C GLU A 23 47.20 -8.95 3.21
N GLN A 24 48.30 -8.28 2.85
CA GLN A 24 48.68 -7.86 1.49
C GLN A 24 47.94 -6.65 0.85
N LYS A 25 48.32 -5.44 1.30
CA LYS A 25 48.96 -4.41 0.43
C LYS A 25 49.69 -3.38 1.32
N VAL A 26 51.00 -3.12 1.15
CA VAL A 26 51.67 -2.37 0.05
C VAL A 26 51.30 -0.88 0.13
N GLU A 27 52.21 0.07 0.34
CA GLU A 27 53.68 -0.01 0.50
C GLU A 27 54.26 1.26 1.18
N GLN A 28 55.50 1.16 1.70
CA GLN A 28 56.50 2.23 1.85
C GLN A 28 56.11 3.59 2.49
N ARG A 29 56.68 3.87 3.69
CA ARG A 29 57.78 4.86 3.80
C ARG A 29 58.45 4.88 5.19
N ASP A 30 59.62 4.26 5.25
CA ASP A 30 60.70 4.60 6.19
C ASP A 30 61.25 6.02 5.86
N GLU A 31 61.99 6.72 6.73
CA GLU A 31 62.43 6.44 8.11
C GLU A 31 62.10 7.70 9.00
N THR A 32 62.82 8.23 10.01
CA THR A 32 64.20 8.05 10.52
C THR A 32 64.29 8.18 12.05
N GLN A 33 65.22 7.42 12.64
CA GLN A 33 65.78 7.50 14.01
C GLN A 33 65.67 8.84 14.78
N LEU A 34 65.45 8.74 16.11
CA LEU A 34 66.52 8.91 17.12
C LEU A 34 66.11 8.37 18.51
N GLN A 35 67.09 8.15 19.39
CA GLN A 35 66.94 7.50 20.71
C GLN A 35 67.31 8.46 21.89
N PRO A 36 66.99 8.12 23.15
CA PRO A 36 66.85 9.09 24.24
C PRO A 36 68.17 9.50 24.93
N VAL A 37 68.09 10.55 25.75
CA VAL A 37 69.14 11.03 26.67
C VAL A 37 68.56 11.11 28.09
N GLN A 38 69.39 10.80 29.08
CA GLN A 38 69.03 10.76 30.51
C GLN A 38 69.30 12.11 31.21
N ASP A 39 68.84 12.23 32.45
CA ASP A 39 68.95 13.43 33.28
C ASP A 39 70.40 13.91 33.52
N GLU A 40 70.60 15.23 33.68
CA GLU A 40 71.39 15.73 34.81
C GLU A 40 71.12 17.21 35.15
N GLN A 41 70.63 17.42 36.38
CA GLN A 41 70.92 18.51 37.34
C GLN A 41 70.88 20.00 36.91
N THR A 42 70.21 20.80 37.74
CA THR A 42 70.61 22.19 38.00
C THR A 42 70.52 22.46 39.50
N GLN A 43 71.60 22.99 40.10
CA GLN A 43 71.70 23.19 41.54
C GLN A 43 71.03 24.51 41.97
N ILE A 44 70.30 24.48 43.09
CA ILE A 44 69.90 25.67 43.85
C ILE A 44 70.36 25.44 45.29
N GLN A 45 70.92 26.49 45.90
CA GLN A 45 71.53 26.42 47.24
C GLN A 45 70.49 26.64 48.33
N GLU A 46 70.59 25.88 49.41
CA GLU A 46 69.74 26.01 50.59
C GLU A 46 69.99 27.36 51.28
N GLN A 47 68.92 28.13 51.47
CA GLN A 47 68.90 29.20 52.47
C GLN A 47 68.23 28.62 53.72
N GLU A 48 68.96 28.59 54.84
CA GLU A 48 68.40 28.17 56.13
C GLU A 48 67.32 29.17 56.57
N PHE A 49 66.05 28.78 56.43
CA PHE A 49 64.93 29.50 57.06
C PHE A 49 64.89 29.18 58.55
N GLU A 50 64.57 30.17 59.39
CA GLU A 50 64.44 29.93 60.84
C GLU A 50 63.38 28.85 61.10
N PRO A 51 63.66 27.81 61.91
CA PRO A 51 62.75 26.67 62.07
C PRO A 51 61.37 27.08 62.60
N SER A 52 61.30 28.17 63.39
CA SER A 52 60.04 28.71 63.90
C SER A 52 59.11 29.29 62.83
N LEU A 53 59.54 29.42 61.56
CA LEU A 53 58.67 29.75 60.42
C LEU A 53 58.18 28.50 59.68
N ILE A 54 58.99 27.45 59.63
CA ILE A 54 58.62 26.16 59.00
C ILE A 54 57.52 25.50 59.84
N GLU A 55 57.75 25.36 61.14
CA GLU A 55 56.83 24.80 62.14
C GLU A 55 55.43 25.49 62.10
N LYS A 56 55.39 26.82 61.90
CA LYS A 56 54.15 27.62 61.77
C LYS A 56 53.49 27.58 60.39
N VAL A 57 54.17 27.03 59.39
CA VAL A 57 53.60 26.75 58.06
C VAL A 57 53.06 25.32 58.04
N GLU A 58 53.74 24.38 58.70
CA GLU A 58 53.30 23.00 58.90
C GLU A 58 52.01 22.94 59.74
N GLU A 59 51.96 23.56 60.93
CA GLU A 59 50.71 23.70 61.74
C GLU A 59 49.53 24.28 60.93
N LYS A 60 49.82 25.14 59.94
CA LYS A 60 48.82 25.76 59.08
C LYS A 60 48.45 24.93 57.85
N PHE A 61 49.28 23.98 57.44
CA PHE A 61 48.97 23.02 56.39
C PHE A 61 48.13 21.88 56.95
N GLU A 62 48.55 21.27 58.07
CA GLU A 62 47.78 20.23 58.77
C GLU A 62 46.35 20.73 59.07
N HIS A 63 46.21 21.92 59.66
CA HIS A 63 44.91 22.52 59.99
C HIS A 63 44.17 23.15 58.77
N LEU A 64 44.71 23.00 57.56
CA LEU A 64 44.00 23.21 56.29
C LEU A 64 43.55 21.88 55.67
N GLU A 65 44.40 20.86 55.70
CA GLU A 65 44.10 19.49 55.22
C GLU A 65 42.97 18.87 56.05
N GLU A 66 43.04 18.96 57.38
CA GLU A 66 41.98 18.56 58.32
C GLU A 66 40.61 19.18 57.94
N LYS A 67 40.58 20.45 57.52
CA LYS A 67 39.35 21.13 57.06
C LYS A 67 38.95 20.83 55.62
N PHE A 68 39.86 20.29 54.82
CA PHE A 68 39.58 19.89 53.45
C PHE A 68 38.98 18.49 53.44
N ASP A 69 39.47 17.60 54.31
CA ASP A 69 38.92 16.28 54.56
C ASP A 69 37.53 16.37 55.23
N ASP A 70 37.36 17.19 56.29
CA ASP A 70 36.04 17.53 56.86
C ASP A 70 35.02 17.94 55.76
N PHE A 71 35.48 18.75 54.79
CA PHE A 71 34.64 19.26 53.71
C PHE A 71 34.37 18.23 52.62
N ILE A 72 35.26 17.26 52.40
CA ILE A 72 35.03 16.13 51.50
C ILE A 72 34.03 15.16 52.14
N GLU A 73 34.19 14.84 53.43
CA GLU A 73 33.29 13.93 54.15
C GLU A 73 31.86 14.50 54.20
N GLU A 74 31.70 15.82 54.46
CA GLU A 74 30.41 16.54 54.38
C GLU A 74 29.78 16.57 52.97
N LYS A 75 30.55 16.22 51.92
CA LYS A 75 30.08 16.17 50.52
C LYS A 75 29.78 14.74 50.08
N GLU A 76 30.58 13.76 50.49
CA GLU A 76 30.32 12.34 50.22
C GLU A 76 29.04 11.89 50.94
N GLU A 77 28.86 12.22 52.23
CA GLU A 77 27.63 11.90 52.98
C GLU A 77 26.36 12.48 52.31
N LYS A 78 26.47 13.67 51.70
CA LYS A 78 25.36 14.32 50.96
C LYS A 78 25.14 13.75 49.56
N ILE A 79 26.13 13.08 48.99
CA ILE A 79 25.98 12.34 47.73
C ILE A 79 25.29 11.00 48.03
N GLU A 80 25.69 10.29 49.09
CA GLU A 80 25.04 9.04 49.50
C GLU A 80 23.55 9.24 49.84
N GLN A 81 23.22 10.24 50.66
CA GLN A 81 21.82 10.61 50.97
C GLN A 81 21.00 11.01 49.72
N PHE A 82 21.64 11.48 48.64
CA PHE A 82 20.97 11.83 47.39
C PHE A 82 20.80 10.62 46.46
N VAL A 83 21.72 9.66 46.49
CA VAL A 83 21.62 8.37 45.79
C VAL A 83 20.52 7.52 46.42
N GLU A 84 20.49 7.38 47.75
CA GLU A 84 19.45 6.65 48.48
C GLU A 84 18.04 7.20 48.14
N GLN A 85 17.89 8.54 48.14
CA GLN A 85 16.66 9.22 47.71
C GLN A 85 16.31 9.08 46.22
N ILE A 86 17.22 8.61 45.36
CA ILE A 86 16.96 8.28 43.96
C ILE A 86 16.59 6.80 43.83
N GLU A 87 17.24 5.92 44.58
CA GLU A 87 16.93 4.49 44.62
C GLU A 87 15.52 4.24 45.19
N ASP A 88 15.14 4.87 46.31
CA ASP A 88 13.77 4.89 46.85
C ASP A 88 12.71 5.26 45.78
N LYS A 89 13.01 6.31 44.99
CA LYS A 89 12.09 6.84 43.96
C LYS A 89 12.09 6.00 42.67
N LEU A 90 13.12 5.19 42.45
CA LEU A 90 13.16 4.21 41.37
C LEU A 90 12.42 2.94 41.77
N GLU A 91 12.58 2.47 43.01
CA GLU A 91 11.90 1.28 43.52
C GLU A 91 10.37 1.50 43.57
N GLN A 92 9.90 2.61 44.18
CA GLN A 92 8.47 2.99 44.18
C GLN A 92 7.87 3.13 42.78
N LYS A 93 8.64 3.60 41.79
CA LYS A 93 8.20 3.67 40.39
C LYS A 93 8.23 2.32 39.69
N SER A 94 9.11 1.41 40.11
CA SER A 94 9.18 0.06 39.55
C SER A 94 8.00 -0.80 40.03
N GLU A 95 7.56 -0.66 41.28
CA GLU A 95 6.34 -1.28 41.80
C GLU A 95 5.10 -0.75 41.07
N GLN A 96 4.92 0.57 40.97
CA GLN A 96 3.79 1.17 40.25
C GLN A 96 3.70 0.77 38.77
N VAL A 97 4.85 0.50 38.12
CA VAL A 97 4.89 -0.02 36.73
C VAL A 97 4.65 -1.52 36.68
N ALA A 98 5.09 -2.29 37.69
CA ALA A 98 4.78 -3.72 37.79
C ALA A 98 3.28 -3.95 38.00
N ASP A 99 2.66 -3.27 38.97
CA ASP A 99 1.23 -3.34 39.26
C ASP A 99 0.40 -2.99 38.02
N PHE A 100 0.73 -1.89 37.33
CA PHE A 100 0.03 -1.47 36.11
C PHE A 100 0.20 -2.47 34.94
N ILE A 101 1.36 -3.14 34.84
CA ILE A 101 1.58 -4.19 33.84
C ILE A 101 0.80 -5.45 34.22
N GLU A 102 0.71 -5.82 35.50
CA GLU A 102 -0.04 -6.99 35.95
C GLU A 102 -1.55 -6.79 35.75
N ASP A 103 -2.10 -5.62 36.12
CA ASP A 103 -3.49 -5.21 35.82
C ASP A 103 -3.78 -5.29 34.30
N LYS A 104 -2.89 -4.76 33.46
CA LYS A 104 -3.08 -4.77 31.99
C LYS A 104 -2.89 -6.16 31.37
N VAL A 105 -2.14 -7.04 32.02
CA VAL A 105 -1.99 -8.44 31.62
C VAL A 105 -3.20 -9.28 32.06
N GLU A 106 -3.80 -9.01 33.23
CA GLU A 106 -5.10 -9.59 33.64
C GLU A 106 -6.23 -9.15 32.70
N GLU A 107 -6.34 -7.84 32.41
CA GLU A 107 -7.36 -7.30 31.49
C GLU A 107 -7.20 -7.87 30.07
N ALA A 108 -5.96 -8.02 29.58
CA ALA A 108 -5.69 -8.66 28.29
C ALA A 108 -6.05 -10.15 28.28
N LYS A 109 -5.73 -10.93 29.34
CA LYS A 109 -6.16 -12.34 29.45
C LYS A 109 -7.68 -12.46 29.45
N ALA A 110 -8.38 -11.61 30.21
CA ALA A 110 -9.83 -11.62 30.27
C ALA A 110 -10.46 -11.35 28.89
N PHE A 111 -9.91 -10.39 28.13
CA PHE A 111 -10.32 -10.14 26.75
C PHE A 111 -10.01 -11.31 25.81
N PHE A 112 -8.82 -11.94 25.90
CA PHE A 112 -8.50 -13.10 25.07
C PHE A 112 -9.39 -14.31 25.38
N ASN A 113 -9.74 -14.56 26.64
CA ASN A 113 -10.67 -15.63 27.02
C ASN A 113 -12.09 -15.35 26.48
N ASP A 114 -12.60 -14.11 26.61
CA ASP A 114 -13.90 -13.69 26.06
C ASP A 114 -13.97 -13.77 24.52
N VAL A 115 -12.83 -13.62 23.84
CA VAL A 115 -12.69 -13.85 22.39
C VAL A 115 -12.57 -15.33 22.04
N GLU A 116 -11.87 -16.14 22.85
CA GLU A 116 -11.72 -17.59 22.64
C GLU A 116 -13.06 -18.32 22.85
N GLU A 117 -13.79 -17.98 23.92
CA GLU A 117 -15.15 -18.49 24.21
C GLU A 117 -16.15 -18.14 23.09
N LYS A 118 -16.07 -16.94 22.50
CA LYS A 118 -16.89 -16.54 21.33
C LYS A 118 -16.47 -17.23 20.04
N ILE A 119 -15.19 -17.53 19.86
CA ILE A 119 -14.70 -18.31 18.70
C ILE A 119 -15.13 -19.77 18.82
N GLU A 120 -15.25 -20.32 20.03
CA GLU A 120 -15.89 -21.62 20.24
C GLU A 120 -17.42 -21.56 19.99
N GLU A 121 -18.16 -20.57 20.50
CA GLU A 121 -19.60 -20.42 20.22
C GLU A 121 -19.92 -20.19 18.73
N GLU A 122 -19.22 -19.28 18.05
CA GLU A 122 -19.37 -19.06 16.60
C GLU A 122 -18.86 -20.27 15.80
N GLY A 123 -17.85 -20.98 16.31
CA GLY A 123 -17.29 -22.19 15.72
C GLY A 123 -18.24 -23.38 15.76
N GLU A 124 -18.88 -23.64 16.90
CA GLU A 124 -19.92 -24.68 17.03
C GLU A 124 -21.14 -24.35 16.17
N GLN A 125 -21.60 -23.09 16.15
CA GLN A 125 -22.67 -22.67 15.25
C GLN A 125 -22.27 -22.79 13.77
N ALA A 126 -21.02 -22.49 13.40
CA ALA A 126 -20.55 -22.69 12.03
C ALA A 126 -20.49 -24.18 11.64
N VAL A 127 -20.10 -25.07 12.56
CA VAL A 127 -20.11 -26.52 12.35
C VAL A 127 -21.54 -27.06 12.26
N GLU A 128 -22.46 -26.63 13.11
CA GLU A 128 -23.88 -27.03 13.04
C GLU A 128 -24.51 -26.54 11.73
N ASN A 129 -24.27 -25.29 11.32
CA ASN A 129 -24.75 -24.76 10.04
C ASN A 129 -24.13 -25.50 8.83
N LEU A 130 -22.85 -25.86 8.87
CA LEU A 130 -22.21 -26.66 7.82
C LEU A 130 -22.74 -28.10 7.78
N GLN A 131 -23.06 -28.71 8.92
CA GLN A 131 -23.68 -30.04 8.98
C GLN A 131 -25.13 -29.99 8.48
N ASN A 132 -25.90 -28.97 8.84
CA ASN A 132 -27.26 -28.76 8.32
C ASN A 132 -27.24 -28.53 6.80
N PHE A 133 -26.34 -27.67 6.29
CA PHE A 133 -26.15 -27.47 4.85
C PHE A 133 -25.75 -28.77 4.13
N ALA A 134 -24.80 -29.54 4.67
CA ALA A 134 -24.38 -30.81 4.09
C ALA A 134 -25.51 -31.86 4.11
N ASN A 135 -26.35 -31.87 5.14
CA ASN A 135 -27.54 -32.73 5.22
C ASN A 135 -28.63 -32.32 4.22
N GLU A 136 -28.85 -31.01 4.02
CA GLU A 136 -29.76 -30.51 2.98
C GLU A 136 -29.23 -30.80 1.56
N GLU A 137 -27.93 -30.63 1.31
CA GLU A 137 -27.30 -30.95 0.03
C GLU A 137 -27.34 -32.47 -0.27
N LEU A 138 -27.12 -33.33 0.74
CA LEU A 138 -27.33 -34.77 0.63
C LEU A 138 -28.79 -35.13 0.33
N ALA A 139 -29.76 -34.52 1.02
CA ALA A 139 -31.19 -34.78 0.78
C ALA A 139 -31.64 -34.32 -0.62
N LEU A 140 -31.12 -33.19 -1.10
CA LEU A 140 -31.30 -32.72 -2.48
C LEU A 140 -30.67 -33.68 -3.49
N HIS A 141 -29.48 -34.22 -3.19
CA HIS A 141 -28.81 -35.14 -4.10
C HIS A 141 -29.47 -36.54 -4.15
N GLU A 142 -29.99 -37.03 -3.02
CA GLU A 142 -30.84 -38.23 -2.99
C GLU A 142 -32.16 -38.01 -3.76
N GLN A 143 -32.80 -36.83 -3.63
CA GLN A 143 -33.97 -36.48 -4.45
C GLN A 143 -33.63 -36.39 -5.95
N GLN A 144 -32.48 -35.80 -6.30
CA GLN A 144 -32.03 -35.74 -7.70
C GLN A 144 -31.79 -37.13 -8.28
N GLN A 145 -31.06 -38.02 -7.58
CA GLN A 145 -30.84 -39.39 -8.05
C GLN A 145 -32.14 -40.20 -8.14
N LEU A 146 -33.11 -39.98 -7.25
CA LEU A 146 -34.46 -40.54 -7.36
C LEU A 146 -35.27 -39.97 -8.54
N THR A 147 -34.96 -38.75 -8.98
CA THR A 147 -35.60 -38.11 -10.13
C THR A 147 -34.97 -38.60 -11.43
N GLU A 148 -33.63 -38.63 -11.52
CA GLU A 148 -32.88 -39.24 -12.64
C GLU A 148 -33.29 -40.71 -12.86
N GLN A 149 -33.42 -41.51 -11.79
CA GLN A 149 -33.85 -42.92 -11.91
C GLN A 149 -35.33 -43.06 -12.34
N VAL A 150 -36.17 -42.05 -12.11
CA VAL A 150 -37.55 -42.02 -12.63
C VAL A 150 -37.58 -41.53 -14.08
N GLU A 151 -36.76 -40.54 -14.44
CA GLU A 151 -36.65 -40.06 -15.82
C GLU A 151 -36.01 -41.11 -16.74
N GLU A 152 -34.93 -41.80 -16.33
CA GLU A 152 -34.31 -42.91 -17.08
C GLU A 152 -35.28 -44.11 -17.24
N ALA A 153 -36.11 -44.38 -16.23
CA ALA A 153 -37.16 -45.41 -16.32
C ALA A 153 -38.32 -45.00 -17.27
N VAL A 154 -38.72 -43.72 -17.25
CA VAL A 154 -39.76 -43.18 -18.16
C VAL A 154 -39.24 -43.10 -19.60
N GLU A 155 -37.98 -42.72 -19.81
CA GLU A 155 -37.35 -42.71 -21.14
C GLU A 155 -37.23 -44.14 -21.71
N ALA A 156 -36.86 -45.12 -20.86
CA ALA A 156 -36.87 -46.53 -21.25
C ALA A 156 -38.27 -47.05 -21.63
N GLU A 157 -39.35 -46.59 -20.98
CA GLU A 157 -40.73 -46.97 -21.31
C GLU A 157 -41.27 -46.24 -22.56
N LEU A 158 -40.77 -45.03 -22.85
CA LEU A 158 -41.12 -44.26 -24.05
C LEU A 158 -40.44 -44.79 -25.34
N VAL A 159 -39.24 -45.36 -25.24
CA VAL A 159 -38.47 -45.87 -26.39
C VAL A 159 -39.14 -47.07 -27.09
N GLU A 160 -40.08 -47.79 -26.43
CA GLU A 160 -40.82 -48.91 -27.06
C GLU A 160 -42.05 -48.46 -27.88
N GLN A 161 -42.42 -47.16 -27.91
CA GLN A 161 -43.66 -46.68 -28.57
C GLN A 161 -43.53 -45.44 -29.50
N ALA A 162 -42.50 -45.35 -30.35
CA ALA A 162 -42.45 -44.32 -31.40
C ALA A 162 -41.65 -44.72 -32.66
N SER A 163 -42.16 -45.65 -33.47
CA SER A 163 -41.54 -46.02 -34.76
C SER A 163 -42.42 -45.74 -35.98
N GLU A 164 -42.81 -44.48 -36.25
CA GLU A 164 -43.42 -44.09 -37.54
C GLU A 164 -43.41 -42.55 -37.82
N GLU A 165 -43.33 -42.19 -39.12
CA GLU A 165 -43.75 -40.93 -39.79
C GLU A 165 -43.15 -39.53 -39.45
N GLU A 166 -41.88 -39.33 -39.85
CA GLU A 166 -41.42 -38.41 -40.93
C GLU A 166 -41.97 -36.94 -41.17
N ILE A 167 -41.01 -36.00 -41.32
CA ILE A 167 -40.98 -34.69 -42.07
C ILE A 167 -41.71 -33.39 -41.57
N VAL A 168 -40.92 -32.29 -41.50
CA VAL A 168 -41.14 -30.88 -41.99
C VAL A 168 -40.91 -29.74 -40.96
N LYS A 169 -39.70 -29.15 -40.98
CA LYS A 169 -39.33 -27.73 -40.64
C LYS A 169 -39.57 -27.24 -39.17
N ASN A 170 -38.89 -26.22 -38.65
CA ASN A 170 -37.75 -25.42 -39.13
C ASN A 170 -36.79 -25.09 -37.96
N SER A 171 -35.71 -24.37 -38.27
CA SER A 171 -34.85 -23.63 -37.34
C SER A 171 -35.54 -23.01 -36.11
N GLU A 172 -34.95 -23.23 -34.93
CA GLU A 172 -34.50 -22.16 -34.03
C GLU A 172 -33.45 -22.72 -33.05
N VAL A 173 -32.39 -21.96 -32.78
CA VAL A 173 -31.41 -22.21 -31.71
C VAL A 173 -31.55 -21.03 -30.77
N GLU A 174 -31.96 -21.28 -29.53
CA GLU A 174 -32.33 -20.20 -28.61
C GLU A 174 -31.14 -19.30 -28.30
N THR A 175 -31.29 -18.02 -28.65
CA THR A 175 -30.29 -17.00 -28.35
C THR A 175 -30.43 -16.59 -26.89
N ILE A 176 -29.35 -16.75 -26.12
CA ILE A 176 -29.19 -16.04 -24.84
C ILE A 176 -29.08 -14.54 -25.15
N GLN A 177 -30.22 -13.85 -25.09
CA GLN A 177 -30.32 -12.39 -25.12
C GLN A 177 -30.63 -11.90 -23.71
N ASP A 178 -30.19 -10.66 -23.45
CA ASP A 178 -30.15 -10.00 -22.14
C ASP A 178 -29.23 -10.71 -21.11
N GLU A 179 -28.46 -10.00 -20.28
CA GLU A 179 -28.29 -8.54 -20.12
C GLU A 179 -26.88 -8.09 -20.59
N TYR A 180 -26.77 -6.84 -21.06
CA TYR A 180 -25.57 -5.95 -21.05
C TYR A 180 -25.67 -4.76 -22.04
N GLN A 181 -26.79 -4.61 -22.77
CA GLN A 181 -27.09 -3.35 -23.50
C GLN A 181 -27.75 -2.31 -22.60
N GLU A 182 -26.99 -1.79 -21.63
CA GLU A 182 -27.40 -0.59 -20.93
C GLU A 182 -27.52 0.60 -21.89
N LYS A 183 -28.65 1.30 -21.83
CA LYS A 183 -28.89 2.52 -22.62
C LYS A 183 -27.88 3.60 -22.25
N PRO A 184 -27.46 4.48 -23.19
CA PRO A 184 -26.59 5.60 -22.89
C PRO A 184 -27.24 6.47 -21.81
N SER A 185 -26.52 6.65 -20.70
CA SER A 185 -26.97 7.44 -19.55
C SER A 185 -27.25 8.88 -19.97
N LYS A 186 -28.41 9.44 -19.58
CA LYS A 186 -28.76 10.84 -19.83
C LYS A 186 -27.97 11.80 -18.93
N GLY A 187 -26.67 11.94 -19.19
CA GLY A 187 -25.77 12.83 -18.47
C GLY A 187 -24.44 12.97 -19.20
N GLY A 188 -23.80 14.14 -19.07
CA GLY A 188 -22.48 14.39 -19.67
C GLY A 188 -21.37 13.56 -19.03
N PHE A 189 -20.19 13.54 -19.66
CA PHE A 189 -19.00 12.86 -19.12
C PHE A 189 -18.60 13.36 -17.72
N PHE A 190 -18.85 14.62 -17.42
CA PHE A 190 -18.64 15.20 -16.09
C PHE A 190 -19.67 14.69 -15.08
N ASN A 191 -20.96 14.65 -15.42
CA ASN A 191 -22.00 14.11 -14.54
C ASN A 191 -21.73 12.64 -14.19
N ARG A 192 -21.23 11.81 -15.13
CA ARG A 192 -20.80 10.43 -14.81
C ARG A 192 -19.65 10.38 -13.79
N LEU A 193 -18.69 11.31 -13.87
CA LEU A 193 -17.62 11.42 -12.89
C LEU A 193 -18.15 11.88 -11.51
N ILE A 194 -19.12 12.80 -11.45
CA ILE A 194 -19.79 13.17 -10.19
C ILE A 194 -20.52 11.96 -9.60
N GLN A 195 -21.34 11.25 -10.38
CA GLN A 195 -22.10 10.09 -9.94
C GLN A 195 -21.17 8.99 -9.40
N GLY A 196 -20.11 8.66 -10.14
CA GLY A 196 -19.06 7.73 -9.73
C GLY A 196 -18.10 8.24 -8.66
N LEU A 197 -18.39 9.38 -8.03
CA LEU A 197 -17.67 9.90 -6.85
C LEU A 197 -18.58 10.21 -5.65
N ILE A 198 -19.91 10.09 -5.76
CA ILE A 198 -20.88 10.49 -4.70
C ILE A 198 -20.45 10.04 -3.29
N LYS A 199 -20.15 8.74 -3.13
CA LYS A 199 -19.75 8.15 -1.83
C LYS A 199 -18.48 8.78 -1.25
N THR A 200 -17.49 9.09 -2.10
CA THR A 200 -16.23 9.74 -1.67
C THR A 200 -16.44 11.24 -1.47
N LYS A 201 -17.29 11.90 -2.25
CA LYS A 201 -17.71 13.31 -2.12
C LYS A 201 -18.45 13.57 -0.80
N GLN A 202 -19.24 12.62 -0.32
CA GLN A 202 -19.92 12.67 0.98
C GLN A 202 -18.93 12.71 2.16
N ASN A 203 -17.78 12.01 2.06
CA ASN A 203 -16.73 12.02 3.10
C ASN A 203 -15.68 13.14 2.91
N ILE A 204 -15.41 13.56 1.67
CA ILE A 204 -14.45 14.62 1.34
C ILE A 204 -15.20 15.88 0.94
N GLY A 205 -15.41 16.15 -0.35
CA GLY A 205 -15.76 17.49 -0.84
C GLY A 205 -17.01 18.12 -0.20
N SER A 206 -18.21 17.63 -0.51
CA SER A 206 -19.43 18.24 0.07
C SER A 206 -19.57 17.98 1.57
N GLY A 207 -18.97 16.90 2.10
CA GLY A 207 -18.89 16.65 3.54
C GLY A 207 -18.15 17.76 4.29
N PHE A 208 -16.97 18.15 3.78
CA PHE A 208 -16.14 19.17 4.40
C PHE A 208 -16.80 20.56 4.44
N ARG A 209 -17.66 20.92 3.48
CA ARG A 209 -18.37 22.21 3.57
C ARG A 209 -19.30 22.28 4.78
N ASN A 210 -20.02 21.19 5.07
CA ASN A 210 -20.87 21.11 6.26
C ASN A 210 -20.05 21.09 7.55
N PHE A 211 -18.90 20.41 7.54
CA PHE A 211 -17.96 20.37 8.66
C PHE A 211 -17.40 21.76 9.03
N PHE A 212 -17.00 22.56 8.04
CA PHE A 212 -16.47 23.91 8.26
C PHE A 212 -17.55 24.94 8.64
N SER A 213 -18.81 24.72 8.27
CA SER A 213 -19.90 25.69 8.43
C SER A 213 -20.11 26.13 9.89
N GLY A 214 -19.87 27.42 10.17
CA GLY A 214 -20.10 28.03 11.48
C GLY A 214 -19.05 27.72 12.56
N LYS A 215 -18.03 26.89 12.26
CA LYS A 215 -16.90 26.67 13.18
C LYS A 215 -15.94 27.86 13.16
N LYS A 216 -15.12 27.97 14.23
CA LYS A 216 -13.96 28.86 14.27
C LYS A 216 -12.75 28.17 13.66
N ILE A 217 -11.76 28.94 13.25
CA ILE A 217 -10.45 28.43 12.83
C ILE A 217 -9.52 28.52 14.03
N ASP A 218 -9.40 27.40 14.74
CA ASP A 218 -8.55 27.12 15.89
C ASP A 218 -7.97 25.69 15.75
N ASP A 219 -7.13 25.28 16.71
CA ASP A 219 -6.37 24.02 16.60
C ASP A 219 -7.30 22.78 16.63
N GLU A 220 -8.40 22.84 17.38
CA GLU A 220 -9.45 21.81 17.45
C GLU A 220 -10.07 21.50 16.06
N LEU A 221 -10.32 22.54 15.25
CA LEU A 221 -10.78 22.37 13.86
C LEU A 221 -9.75 21.62 12.99
N PHE A 222 -8.45 21.84 13.22
CA PHE A 222 -7.40 21.17 12.44
C PHE A 222 -7.20 19.72 12.87
N GLU A 223 -7.34 19.40 14.15
CA GLU A 223 -7.31 18.03 14.68
C GLU A 223 -8.50 17.21 14.14
N GLU A 224 -9.73 17.73 14.23
CA GLU A 224 -10.90 17.09 13.62
C GLU A 224 -10.75 16.92 12.09
N LEU A 225 -10.16 17.89 11.39
CA LEU A 225 -9.91 17.81 9.94
C LEU A 225 -8.88 16.72 9.59
N GLU A 226 -7.85 16.54 10.41
CA GLU A 226 -6.88 15.45 10.28
C GLU A 226 -7.59 14.09 10.42
N GLU A 227 -8.44 13.90 11.43
CA GLU A 227 -9.22 12.67 11.59
C GLU A 227 -10.08 12.35 10.36
N GLN A 228 -10.83 13.33 9.83
CA GLN A 228 -11.69 13.11 8.66
C GLN A 228 -10.88 12.75 7.40
N LEU A 229 -9.72 13.39 7.17
CA LEU A 229 -8.84 13.06 6.05
C LEU A 229 -8.23 11.65 6.19
N LEU A 230 -7.94 11.20 7.42
CA LEU A 230 -7.51 9.83 7.70
C LEU A 230 -8.64 8.81 7.46
N VAL A 231 -9.87 9.09 7.91
CA VAL A 231 -11.07 8.26 7.66
C VAL A 231 -11.37 8.12 6.16
N ALA A 232 -11.11 9.18 5.38
CA ALA A 232 -11.22 9.19 3.92
C ALA A 232 -10.08 8.45 3.18
N ASP A 233 -9.17 7.78 3.91
CA ASP A 233 -8.06 6.95 3.39
C ASP A 233 -6.90 7.72 2.71
N LEU A 234 -6.74 9.03 2.98
CA LEU A 234 -5.57 9.80 2.48
C LEU A 234 -4.24 9.36 3.10
N GLY A 235 -4.26 8.74 4.28
CA GLY A 235 -3.07 8.23 4.98
C GLY A 235 -2.20 9.32 5.62
N MET A 236 -1.55 8.95 6.73
CA MET A 236 -0.89 9.89 7.64
C MET A 236 0.09 10.89 6.99
N PRO A 237 1.03 10.50 6.10
CA PRO A 237 1.99 11.46 5.53
C PRO A 237 1.31 12.55 4.69
N THR A 238 0.31 12.14 3.91
CA THR A 238 -0.48 13.02 3.03
C THR A 238 -1.32 13.99 3.84
N THR A 239 -2.02 13.47 4.87
CA THR A 239 -2.86 14.29 5.75
C THR A 239 -2.02 15.34 6.49
N GLN A 240 -0.93 14.93 7.16
CA GLN A 240 -0.05 15.86 7.88
C GLN A 240 0.51 16.97 6.98
N LYS A 241 0.86 16.64 5.72
CA LYS A 241 1.29 17.61 4.72
C LYS A 241 0.19 18.62 4.36
N ILE A 242 -1.04 18.14 4.13
CA ILE A 242 -2.20 18.99 3.81
C ILE A 242 -2.54 19.91 5.01
N ILE A 243 -2.65 19.36 6.21
CA ILE A 243 -2.94 20.10 7.45
C ILE A 243 -1.87 21.17 7.68
N HIS A 244 -0.58 20.81 7.62
CA HIS A 244 0.52 21.76 7.77
C HIS A 244 0.42 22.93 6.78
N ASN A 245 0.16 22.66 5.50
CA ASN A 245 -0.02 23.72 4.50
C ASN A 245 -1.24 24.61 4.81
N LEU A 246 -2.36 24.02 5.23
CA LEU A 246 -3.59 24.76 5.57
C LEU A 246 -3.39 25.67 6.77
N THR A 247 -2.82 25.18 7.88
CA THR A 247 -2.49 26.00 9.05
C THR A 247 -1.54 27.13 8.67
N GLN A 248 -0.50 26.84 7.88
CA GLN A 248 0.43 27.85 7.36
C GLN A 248 -0.26 28.93 6.51
N HIS A 249 -1.21 28.57 5.66
CA HIS A 249 -1.98 29.53 4.86
C HIS A 249 -2.95 30.35 5.72
N ALA A 250 -3.67 29.71 6.66
CA ALA A 250 -4.60 30.35 7.58
C ALA A 250 -3.90 31.44 8.42
N THR A 251 -2.75 31.12 9.02
CA THR A 251 -1.96 32.10 9.79
C THR A 251 -1.43 33.25 8.91
N LYS A 252 -0.90 32.96 7.72
CA LYS A 252 -0.28 33.97 6.84
C LYS A 252 -1.28 34.94 6.23
N GLN A 253 -2.45 34.45 5.81
CA GLN A 253 -3.49 35.27 5.18
C GLN A 253 -4.49 35.85 6.18
N GLN A 254 -4.41 35.49 7.46
CA GLN A 254 -5.44 35.75 8.47
C GLN A 254 -6.83 35.28 8.02
N LEU A 255 -6.93 34.03 7.55
CA LEU A 255 -8.22 33.43 7.22
C LEU A 255 -9.08 33.38 8.49
N LYS A 256 -10.19 34.13 8.48
CA LYS A 256 -11.18 34.22 9.56
C LYS A 256 -12.53 33.63 9.15
N ASP A 257 -12.55 32.99 7.99
CA ASP A 257 -13.74 32.51 7.30
C ASP A 257 -13.51 31.05 6.87
N ALA A 258 -14.42 30.18 7.29
CA ALA A 258 -14.34 28.76 7.07
C ALA A 258 -14.63 28.38 5.60
N ASP A 259 -15.41 29.18 4.86
CA ASP A 259 -15.59 29.00 3.41
C ASP A 259 -14.27 29.25 2.66
N LEU A 260 -13.41 30.17 3.14
CA LEU A 260 -12.06 30.37 2.56
C LEU A 260 -11.11 29.20 2.86
N LEU A 261 -11.19 28.61 4.06
CA LEU A 261 -10.40 27.43 4.41
C LEU A 261 -10.82 26.20 3.58
N TYR A 262 -12.12 26.05 3.32
CA TYR A 262 -12.66 25.04 2.41
C TYR A 262 -12.13 25.19 0.97
N GLN A 263 -12.07 26.42 0.44
CA GLN A 263 -11.47 26.67 -0.88
C GLN A 263 -9.95 26.43 -0.88
N GLN A 264 -9.23 26.73 0.21
CA GLN A 264 -7.80 26.38 0.30
C GLN A 264 -7.60 24.86 0.33
N LEU A 265 -8.43 24.09 1.05
CA LEU A 265 -8.37 22.61 1.05
C LEU A 265 -8.55 22.05 -0.36
N LYS A 266 -9.49 22.60 -1.15
CA LYS A 266 -9.68 22.26 -2.57
C LYS A 266 -8.41 22.49 -3.39
N ILE A 267 -7.69 23.60 -3.14
CA ILE A 267 -6.43 23.94 -3.82
C ILE A 267 -5.29 23.00 -3.41
N GLU A 268 -5.08 22.75 -2.11
CA GLU A 268 -4.02 21.86 -1.62
C GLU A 268 -4.17 20.44 -2.19
N LEU A 269 -5.39 19.90 -2.18
CA LEU A 269 -5.71 18.59 -2.77
C LEU A 269 -5.46 18.57 -4.29
N GLY A 270 -5.73 19.67 -4.99
CA GLY A 270 -5.42 19.83 -6.41
C GLY A 270 -3.91 19.81 -6.70
N GLU A 271 -3.11 20.55 -5.95
CA GLU A 271 -1.65 20.58 -6.12
C GLU A 271 -0.98 19.24 -5.74
N VAL A 272 -1.60 18.38 -4.93
CA VAL A 272 -1.15 16.99 -4.70
C VAL A 272 -1.35 16.11 -5.94
N LEU A 273 -2.47 16.26 -6.67
CA LEU A 273 -2.78 15.44 -7.85
C LEU A 273 -2.11 15.92 -9.15
N LYS A 274 -1.84 17.22 -9.24
CA LYS A 274 -1.33 17.91 -10.43
C LYS A 274 -0.01 17.35 -11.00
N PRO A 275 1.00 16.92 -10.21
CA PRO A 275 2.24 16.34 -10.75
C PRO A 275 2.02 14.99 -11.46
N VAL A 276 1.06 14.19 -10.99
CA VAL A 276 0.76 12.85 -11.51
C VAL A 276 -0.34 12.84 -12.58
N ALA A 277 -0.97 13.99 -12.86
CA ALA A 277 -2.01 14.15 -13.88
C ALA A 277 -1.45 14.17 -15.32
N GLN A 278 -0.78 13.09 -15.71
CA GLN A 278 -0.10 12.97 -17.00
C GLN A 278 -0.74 11.85 -17.85
N PRO A 279 -1.53 12.17 -18.90
CA PRO A 279 -2.21 11.17 -19.71
C PRO A 279 -1.23 10.23 -20.43
N LEU A 280 -1.68 9.01 -20.73
CA LEU A 280 -0.89 8.04 -21.48
C LEU A 280 -0.69 8.50 -22.94
N VAL A 281 0.55 8.76 -23.33
CA VAL A 281 0.93 9.13 -24.70
C VAL A 281 1.48 7.92 -25.45
N ILE A 282 0.77 7.49 -26.48
CA ILE A 282 1.19 6.40 -27.36
C ILE A 282 2.20 6.94 -28.39
N GLU A 283 3.50 6.67 -28.16
CA GLU A 283 4.59 6.99 -29.09
C GLU A 283 4.38 6.33 -30.48
N PRO A 284 4.98 6.86 -31.57
CA PRO A 284 4.90 6.30 -32.92
C PRO A 284 5.76 5.03 -33.12
N LYS A 285 5.78 4.14 -32.14
CA LYS A 285 6.40 2.80 -32.20
C LYS A 285 5.34 1.74 -32.48
N LYS A 286 5.74 0.62 -33.08
CA LYS A 286 4.83 -0.48 -33.45
C LYS A 286 5.44 -1.86 -33.14
N PRO A 287 4.89 -2.63 -32.18
CA PRO A 287 3.83 -2.25 -31.24
C PRO A 287 4.34 -1.31 -30.14
N TYR A 288 3.53 -0.32 -29.74
CA TYR A 288 3.63 0.28 -28.42
C TYR A 288 3.09 -0.74 -27.40
N VAL A 289 3.96 -1.24 -26.52
CA VAL A 289 3.64 -2.36 -25.63
C VAL A 289 3.30 -1.89 -24.22
N ILE A 290 2.07 -2.17 -23.77
CA ILE A 290 1.57 -1.92 -22.43
C ILE A 290 1.56 -3.23 -21.65
N LEU A 291 2.24 -3.28 -20.51
CA LEU A 291 2.20 -4.40 -19.57
C LEU A 291 1.29 -4.03 -18.40
N MET A 292 0.18 -4.77 -18.23
CA MET A 292 -0.80 -4.52 -17.18
C MET A 292 -0.49 -5.38 -15.96
N VAL A 293 -0.22 -4.74 -14.81
CA VAL A 293 0.12 -5.41 -13.55
C VAL A 293 -0.85 -5.02 -12.43
N GLY A 294 -0.78 -5.71 -11.31
CA GLY A 294 -1.72 -5.58 -10.19
C GLY A 294 -2.35 -6.91 -9.79
N VAL A 295 -3.08 -6.92 -8.68
CA VAL A 295 -3.56 -8.16 -8.06
C VAL A 295 -4.83 -8.70 -8.74
N ASN A 296 -5.38 -9.80 -8.25
CA ASN A 296 -6.67 -10.31 -8.72
C ASN A 296 -7.83 -9.45 -8.19
N GLY A 297 -8.93 -9.35 -8.95
CA GLY A 297 -10.14 -8.62 -8.50
C GLY A 297 -10.13 -7.10 -8.69
N VAL A 298 -8.98 -6.45 -8.91
CA VAL A 298 -8.86 -4.98 -9.10
C VAL A 298 -9.25 -4.48 -10.51
N GLY A 299 -9.83 -5.34 -11.34
CA GLY A 299 -10.33 -4.97 -12.67
C GLY A 299 -9.28 -4.89 -13.80
N LYS A 300 -8.13 -5.58 -13.70
CA LYS A 300 -7.11 -5.61 -14.78
C LYS A 300 -7.69 -5.97 -16.15
N THR A 301 -8.26 -7.17 -16.28
CA THR A 301 -8.78 -7.71 -17.55
C THR A 301 -9.95 -6.87 -18.08
N THR A 302 -10.79 -6.32 -17.20
CA THR A 302 -11.82 -5.34 -17.55
C THR A 302 -11.19 -4.05 -18.12
N THR A 303 -10.18 -3.50 -17.46
CA THR A 303 -9.43 -2.32 -17.90
C THR A 303 -8.78 -2.55 -19.26
N ILE A 304 -8.23 -3.75 -19.52
CA ILE A 304 -7.71 -4.14 -20.84
C ILE A 304 -8.80 -4.06 -21.91
N GLY A 305 -9.98 -4.63 -21.68
CA GLY A 305 -11.11 -4.55 -22.60
C GLY A 305 -11.51 -3.10 -22.91
N LYS A 306 -11.60 -2.25 -21.87
CA LYS A 306 -11.94 -0.82 -22.02
C LYS A 306 -10.85 -0.04 -22.78
N LEU A 307 -9.57 -0.22 -22.44
CA LEU A 307 -8.44 0.40 -23.15
C LEU A 307 -8.36 -0.05 -24.62
N ALA A 308 -8.51 -1.34 -24.87
CA ALA A 308 -8.47 -1.91 -26.22
C ALA A 308 -9.57 -1.31 -27.10
N ARG A 309 -10.81 -1.18 -26.57
CA ARG A 309 -11.91 -0.52 -27.28
C ARG A 309 -11.69 0.99 -27.44
N LYS A 310 -11.13 1.67 -26.45
CA LYS A 310 -10.74 3.09 -26.55
C LYS A 310 -9.76 3.33 -27.70
N PHE A 311 -8.70 2.52 -27.79
CA PHE A 311 -7.71 2.65 -28.86
C PHE A 311 -8.26 2.26 -30.25
N GLN A 312 -9.16 1.27 -30.34
CA GLN A 312 -9.91 1.01 -31.58
C GLN A 312 -10.72 2.24 -32.03
N ASN A 313 -11.42 2.91 -31.11
CA ASN A 313 -12.20 4.11 -31.41
C ASN A 313 -11.31 5.30 -31.85
N GLU A 314 -10.03 5.31 -31.45
CA GLU A 314 -8.99 6.24 -31.93
C GLU A 314 -8.35 5.82 -33.27
N GLY A 315 -8.85 4.75 -33.90
CA GLY A 315 -8.34 4.23 -35.18
C GLY A 315 -7.02 3.46 -35.08
N LYS A 316 -6.58 3.09 -33.87
CA LYS A 316 -5.38 2.26 -33.67
C LYS A 316 -5.71 0.78 -33.79
N SER A 317 -4.83 0.02 -34.42
CA SER A 317 -4.86 -1.44 -34.38
C SER A 317 -4.32 -1.96 -33.03
N VAL A 318 -5.01 -2.92 -32.44
CA VAL A 318 -4.71 -3.47 -31.11
C VAL A 318 -4.49 -4.98 -31.21
N MET A 319 -3.63 -5.52 -30.34
CA MET A 319 -3.51 -6.95 -30.04
C MET A 319 -3.48 -7.15 -28.53
N LEU A 320 -4.00 -8.29 -28.06
CA LEU A 320 -3.98 -8.67 -26.64
C LEU A 320 -3.07 -9.89 -26.42
N ALA A 321 -2.39 -9.96 -25.27
CA ALA A 321 -1.63 -11.14 -24.83
C ALA A 321 -2.19 -11.70 -23.51
N ALA A 322 -2.56 -12.98 -23.50
CA ALA A 322 -3.16 -13.67 -22.36
C ALA A 322 -2.09 -14.19 -21.39
N GLY A 323 -1.42 -13.28 -20.68
CA GLY A 323 -0.33 -13.62 -19.74
C GLY A 323 -0.76 -14.03 -18.33
N ASP A 324 -2.05 -14.10 -17.99
CA ASP A 324 -2.53 -14.78 -16.77
C ASP A 324 -2.76 -16.28 -17.05
N THR A 325 -1.70 -16.97 -17.48
CA THR A 325 -1.76 -18.39 -17.91
C THR A 325 -2.14 -19.34 -16.77
N PHE A 326 -2.01 -18.90 -15.51
CA PHE A 326 -2.42 -19.60 -14.30
C PHE A 326 -3.94 -19.59 -14.05
N ARG A 327 -4.74 -18.94 -14.89
CA ARG A 327 -6.21 -18.88 -14.79
C ARG A 327 -6.84 -19.11 -16.16
N ALA A 328 -7.26 -20.34 -16.43
CA ALA A 328 -7.94 -20.70 -17.69
C ALA A 328 -9.08 -19.73 -18.03
N ALA A 329 -9.97 -19.46 -17.07
CA ALA A 329 -11.06 -18.50 -17.21
C ALA A 329 -10.61 -17.05 -17.49
N ALA A 330 -9.38 -16.66 -17.15
CA ALA A 330 -8.85 -15.32 -17.49
C ALA A 330 -8.36 -15.26 -18.94
N VAL A 331 -7.71 -16.33 -19.41
CA VAL A 331 -7.34 -16.51 -20.82
C VAL A 331 -8.60 -16.50 -21.70
N GLU A 332 -9.60 -17.30 -21.31
CA GLU A 332 -10.91 -17.39 -21.97
C GLU A 332 -11.66 -16.05 -21.95
N GLN A 333 -11.76 -15.38 -20.79
CA GLN A 333 -12.37 -14.05 -20.67
C GLN A 333 -11.71 -13.04 -21.62
N LEU A 334 -10.38 -13.05 -21.73
CA LEU A 334 -9.65 -12.17 -22.64
C LEU A 334 -9.87 -12.54 -24.12
N GLN A 335 -9.98 -13.83 -24.44
CA GLN A 335 -10.32 -14.32 -25.78
C GLN A 335 -11.73 -13.89 -26.20
N VAL A 336 -12.74 -14.06 -25.34
CA VAL A 336 -14.13 -13.60 -25.57
C VAL A 336 -14.19 -12.07 -25.73
N TRP A 337 -13.43 -11.32 -24.93
CA TRP A 337 -13.28 -9.87 -25.12
C TRP A 337 -12.67 -9.51 -26.48
N GLY A 338 -11.66 -10.27 -26.92
CA GLY A 338 -11.05 -10.11 -28.23
C GLY A 338 -12.02 -10.37 -29.37
N GLU A 339 -12.67 -11.53 -29.37
CA GLU A 339 -13.65 -11.95 -30.37
C GLU A 339 -14.81 -10.95 -30.51
N ARG A 340 -15.45 -10.58 -29.40
CA ARG A 340 -16.55 -9.58 -29.37
C ARG A 340 -16.16 -8.21 -29.95
N ASN A 341 -14.87 -7.86 -29.94
CA ASN A 341 -14.37 -6.59 -30.46
C ASN A 341 -13.57 -6.73 -31.77
N ASN A 342 -13.46 -7.93 -32.35
CA ASN A 342 -12.58 -8.24 -33.49
C ASN A 342 -11.10 -7.86 -33.25
N ILE A 343 -10.58 -8.13 -32.05
CA ILE A 343 -9.19 -7.88 -31.65
C ILE A 343 -8.45 -9.23 -31.56
N PRO A 344 -7.30 -9.39 -32.25
CA PRO A 344 -6.49 -10.61 -32.15
C PRO A 344 -5.94 -10.78 -30.73
N VAL A 345 -6.12 -11.98 -30.17
CA VAL A 345 -5.56 -12.40 -28.88
C VAL A 345 -4.52 -13.48 -29.10
N VAL A 346 -3.36 -13.33 -28.46
CA VAL A 346 -2.31 -14.36 -28.42
C VAL A 346 -2.36 -15.04 -27.06
N ALA A 347 -2.56 -16.36 -27.09
CA ALA A 347 -2.67 -17.24 -25.94
C ALA A 347 -1.96 -18.57 -26.23
N GLN A 348 -1.56 -19.27 -25.16
CA GLN A 348 -1.10 -20.64 -25.18
C GLN A 348 -1.96 -21.45 -24.17
N SER A 349 -1.70 -22.75 -24.02
CA SER A 349 -2.42 -23.60 -23.05
C SER A 349 -2.29 -23.10 -21.60
N THR A 350 -3.28 -23.39 -20.75
CA THR A 350 -3.23 -23.11 -19.30
C THR A 350 -1.94 -23.67 -18.68
N GLY A 351 -1.29 -22.87 -17.82
CA GLY A 351 0.00 -23.21 -17.21
C GLY A 351 1.25 -23.01 -18.08
N SER A 352 1.09 -22.47 -19.30
CA SER A 352 2.24 -22.07 -20.14
C SER A 352 3.02 -20.90 -19.52
N ASP A 353 4.27 -20.69 -19.96
CA ASP A 353 5.09 -19.59 -19.47
C ASP A 353 4.59 -18.22 -19.96
N SER A 354 4.05 -17.41 -19.04
CA SER A 354 3.55 -16.05 -19.26
C SER A 354 4.53 -15.17 -20.05
N ALA A 355 5.83 -15.28 -19.76
CA ALA A 355 6.86 -14.52 -20.47
C ALA A 355 7.05 -14.97 -21.93
N SER A 356 6.79 -16.24 -22.23
CA SER A 356 6.84 -16.79 -23.59
C SER A 356 5.58 -16.42 -24.39
N VAL A 357 4.38 -16.44 -23.78
CA VAL A 357 3.15 -15.94 -24.42
C VAL A 357 3.28 -14.48 -24.83
N ILE A 358 3.84 -13.64 -23.95
CA ILE A 358 4.04 -12.20 -24.23
C ILE A 358 5.11 -11.98 -25.30
N PHE A 359 6.17 -12.79 -25.35
CA PHE A 359 7.19 -12.74 -26.40
C PHE A 359 6.59 -13.08 -27.78
N ASP A 360 5.80 -14.16 -27.88
CA ASP A 360 5.09 -14.52 -29.11
C ASP A 360 4.09 -13.44 -29.54
N ALA A 361 3.44 -12.78 -28.57
CA ALA A 361 2.55 -11.65 -28.85
C ALA A 361 3.30 -10.43 -29.40
N MET A 362 4.49 -10.10 -28.88
CA MET A 362 5.35 -9.05 -29.44
C MET A 362 5.77 -9.36 -30.88
N GLN A 363 6.21 -10.60 -31.15
CA GLN A 363 6.53 -11.05 -32.52
C GLN A 363 5.32 -10.96 -33.46
N SER A 364 4.16 -11.47 -33.02
CA SER A 364 2.89 -11.48 -33.78
C SER A 364 2.39 -10.07 -34.08
N ALA A 365 2.48 -9.15 -33.11
CA ALA A 365 2.08 -7.75 -33.26
C ALA A 365 2.99 -6.99 -34.24
N ALA A 366 4.32 -7.13 -34.10
CA ALA A 366 5.29 -6.50 -34.99
C ALA A 366 5.17 -7.03 -36.43
N ALA A 367 5.06 -8.35 -36.62
CA ALA A 367 4.91 -8.97 -37.94
C ALA A 367 3.61 -8.56 -38.67
N LYS A 368 2.58 -8.15 -37.93
CA LYS A 368 1.30 -7.64 -38.45
C LYS A 368 1.22 -6.10 -38.50
N GLY A 369 2.26 -5.39 -38.08
CA GLY A 369 2.31 -3.92 -38.07
C GLY A 369 1.35 -3.25 -37.08
N ILE A 370 0.97 -3.96 -36.01
CA ILE A 370 0.00 -3.52 -35.00
C ILE A 370 0.52 -2.30 -34.24
N ASP A 371 -0.36 -1.33 -33.97
CA ASP A 371 -0.01 -0.09 -33.26
C ASP A 371 0.22 -0.32 -31.76
N ILE A 372 -0.65 -1.09 -31.09
CA ILE A 372 -0.63 -1.28 -29.63
C ILE A 372 -0.78 -2.75 -29.26
N LEU A 373 0.10 -3.23 -28.37
CA LEU A 373 -0.02 -4.55 -27.73
C LEU A 373 -0.31 -4.36 -26.24
N ILE A 374 -1.38 -4.97 -25.72
CA ILE A 374 -1.71 -4.95 -24.29
C ILE A 374 -1.57 -6.36 -23.72
N ALA A 375 -0.70 -6.54 -22.73
CA ALA A 375 -0.46 -7.82 -22.06
C ALA A 375 -1.10 -7.84 -20.66
N ASP A 376 -1.96 -8.83 -20.39
CA ASP A 376 -2.43 -9.15 -19.03
C ASP A 376 -1.37 -9.99 -18.28
N THR A 377 -1.44 -10.02 -16.95
CA THR A 377 -0.57 -10.85 -16.09
C THR A 377 -1.34 -11.49 -14.94
N ALA A 378 -0.78 -12.58 -14.40
CA ALA A 378 -1.19 -13.07 -13.09
C ALA A 378 -1.17 -11.98 -12.00
N GLY A 379 -2.03 -12.12 -10.98
CA GLY A 379 -2.17 -11.18 -9.87
C GLY A 379 -2.28 -11.84 -8.48
N ARG A 380 -1.69 -13.03 -8.32
CA ARG A 380 -1.78 -13.86 -7.10
C ARG A 380 -0.83 -13.36 -5.99
N LEU A 381 -1.15 -12.21 -5.37
CA LEU A 381 -0.27 -11.53 -4.40
C LEU A 381 0.08 -12.37 -3.17
N GLN A 382 -0.71 -13.39 -2.80
CA GLN A 382 -0.41 -14.25 -1.64
C GLN A 382 1.00 -14.87 -1.71
N ASN A 383 1.50 -15.14 -2.93
CA ASN A 383 2.86 -15.64 -3.17
C ASN A 383 3.76 -14.49 -3.68
N LYS A 384 3.88 -13.40 -2.91
CA LYS A 384 4.53 -12.13 -3.29
C LYS A 384 5.82 -12.31 -4.10
N ASN A 385 6.78 -13.08 -3.59
CA ASN A 385 8.10 -13.25 -4.21
C ASN A 385 7.98 -13.87 -5.62
N ASN A 386 7.23 -14.97 -5.75
CA ASN A 386 7.06 -15.69 -7.01
C ASN A 386 6.41 -14.80 -8.08
N LEU A 387 5.37 -14.03 -7.69
CA LEU A 387 4.71 -13.08 -8.59
C LEU A 387 5.68 -11.98 -9.07
N MET A 388 6.46 -11.39 -8.15
CA MET A 388 7.39 -10.33 -8.53
C MET A 388 8.56 -10.82 -9.38
N ASP A 389 9.03 -12.06 -9.17
CA ASP A 389 10.08 -12.66 -10.00
C ASP A 389 9.56 -13.15 -11.37
N GLU A 390 8.27 -13.55 -11.47
CA GLU A 390 7.59 -13.75 -12.75
C GLU A 390 7.49 -12.44 -13.55
N LEU A 391 7.07 -11.34 -12.91
CA LEU A 391 6.98 -10.03 -13.56
C LEU A 391 8.34 -9.50 -14.01
N LYS A 392 9.39 -9.64 -13.19
CA LYS A 392 10.79 -9.37 -13.61
C LYS A 392 11.22 -10.26 -14.77
N LYS A 393 10.83 -11.54 -14.79
CA LYS A 393 11.10 -12.46 -15.91
C LYS A 393 10.42 -11.97 -17.19
N ILE A 394 9.15 -11.57 -17.13
CA ILE A 394 8.39 -11.01 -18.25
C ILE A 394 9.10 -9.77 -18.80
N VAL A 395 9.35 -8.74 -17.98
CA VAL A 395 10.05 -7.51 -18.41
C VAL A 395 11.41 -7.83 -19.03
N ARG A 396 12.20 -8.73 -18.42
CA ARG A 396 13.50 -9.16 -18.96
C ARG A 396 13.39 -9.89 -20.30
N VAL A 397 12.29 -10.60 -20.58
CA VAL A 397 12.06 -11.28 -21.86
C VAL A 397 11.58 -10.29 -22.92
N MET A 398 10.71 -9.33 -22.57
CA MET A 398 10.31 -8.24 -23.46
C MET A 398 11.53 -7.44 -23.94
N LYS A 399 12.47 -7.13 -23.01
CA LYS A 399 13.74 -6.44 -23.31
C LYS A 399 14.73 -7.23 -24.18
N LYS A 400 14.48 -8.50 -24.49
CA LYS A 400 15.25 -9.24 -25.51
C LYS A 400 14.72 -9.05 -26.94
N TYR A 401 13.48 -8.59 -27.07
CA TYR A 401 12.87 -8.29 -28.37
C TYR A 401 13.03 -6.79 -28.71
N ASP A 402 12.76 -5.93 -27.74
CA ASP A 402 12.90 -4.48 -27.82
C ASP A 402 13.40 -3.98 -26.46
N GLU A 403 14.62 -3.44 -26.41
CA GLU A 403 15.25 -2.94 -25.17
C GLU A 403 14.42 -1.84 -24.47
N THR A 404 13.55 -1.16 -25.22
CA THR A 404 12.66 -0.10 -24.74
C THR A 404 11.26 -0.59 -24.33
N ALA A 405 10.97 -1.88 -24.48
CA ALA A 405 9.71 -2.50 -24.05
C ALA A 405 9.80 -3.08 -22.62
N PRO A 406 8.67 -3.18 -21.88
CA PRO A 406 7.39 -2.51 -22.14
C PRO A 406 7.53 -0.98 -22.08
N HIS A 407 6.71 -0.30 -22.87
CA HIS A 407 6.68 1.16 -22.99
C HIS A 407 5.88 1.83 -21.87
N GLU A 408 4.87 1.10 -21.38
CA GLU A 408 4.13 1.45 -20.18
C GLU A 408 4.00 0.19 -19.30
N ILE A 409 4.38 0.29 -18.04
CA ILE A 409 4.03 -0.67 -16.99
C ILE A 409 2.93 -0.04 -16.16
N MET A 410 1.70 -0.48 -16.43
CA MET A 410 0.46 0.06 -15.87
C MET A 410 0.01 -0.79 -14.68
N LEU A 411 0.13 -0.26 -13.46
CA LEU A 411 -0.47 -0.89 -12.29
C LEU A 411 -1.97 -0.56 -12.23
N THR A 412 -2.81 -1.57 -12.12
CA THR A 412 -4.24 -1.40 -11.80
C THR A 412 -4.45 -1.57 -10.30
N LEU A 413 -5.14 -0.61 -9.67
CA LEU A 413 -5.48 -0.60 -8.25
C LEU A 413 -6.99 -0.43 -8.06
N ASP A 414 -7.50 -0.88 -6.91
CA ASP A 414 -8.91 -0.78 -6.52
C ASP A 414 -9.04 0.26 -5.39
N ALA A 415 -9.79 1.33 -5.65
CA ALA A 415 -9.99 2.44 -4.71
C ALA A 415 -10.72 2.03 -3.43
N GLY A 416 -11.46 0.91 -3.44
CA GLY A 416 -12.10 0.34 -2.25
C GLY A 416 -11.10 -0.19 -1.21
N THR A 417 -9.85 -0.47 -1.61
CA THR A 417 -8.89 -1.19 -0.76
C THR A 417 -8.04 -0.32 0.16
N GLY A 418 -8.15 1.01 0.06
CA GLY A 418 -7.48 1.97 0.96
C GLY A 418 -5.97 1.76 1.05
N GLN A 419 -5.41 1.80 2.25
CA GLN A 419 -3.97 1.58 2.51
C GLN A 419 -3.36 0.32 1.84
N ASN A 420 -4.16 -0.72 1.54
CA ASN A 420 -3.67 -1.88 0.79
C ASN A 420 -3.20 -1.51 -0.62
N ALA A 421 -3.85 -0.55 -1.29
CA ALA A 421 -3.45 -0.07 -2.61
C ALA A 421 -2.07 0.61 -2.59
N ILE A 422 -1.77 1.36 -1.52
CA ILE A 422 -0.46 1.98 -1.28
C ILE A 422 0.61 0.89 -1.11
N SER A 423 0.31 -0.14 -0.30
CA SER A 423 1.23 -1.28 -0.12
C SER A 423 1.53 -2.03 -1.43
N GLN A 424 0.53 -2.13 -2.32
CA GLN A 424 0.68 -2.74 -3.64
C GLN A 424 1.50 -1.85 -4.57
N ALA A 425 1.18 -0.54 -4.65
CA ALA A 425 1.94 0.42 -5.45
C ALA A 425 3.44 0.37 -5.13
N LYS A 426 3.80 0.34 -3.83
CA LYS A 426 5.18 0.15 -3.39
C LYS A 426 5.78 -1.16 -3.90
N LEU A 427 5.16 -2.30 -3.61
CA LEU A 427 5.69 -3.64 -3.95
C LEU A 427 5.85 -3.86 -5.46
N PHE A 428 4.89 -3.41 -6.28
CA PHE A 428 4.99 -3.51 -7.74
C PHE A 428 6.04 -2.53 -8.30
N ASN A 429 6.18 -1.33 -7.75
CA ASN A 429 7.20 -0.38 -8.18
C ASN A 429 8.63 -0.87 -7.85
N GLU A 430 8.85 -1.39 -6.65
CA GLU A 430 10.11 -2.01 -6.25
C GLU A 430 10.47 -3.26 -7.10
N ALA A 431 9.46 -3.95 -7.64
CA ALA A 431 9.66 -5.16 -8.44
C ALA A 431 10.01 -4.90 -9.91
N VAL A 432 9.32 -3.96 -10.58
CA VAL A 432 9.45 -3.75 -12.04
C VAL A 432 9.62 -2.30 -12.50
N GLY A 433 9.40 -1.31 -11.63
CA GLY A 433 9.37 0.11 -11.99
C GLY A 433 8.10 0.48 -12.76
N LEU A 434 7.12 1.08 -12.10
CA LEU A 434 5.85 1.46 -12.72
C LEU A 434 5.99 2.80 -13.45
N THR A 435 5.31 2.93 -14.59
CA THR A 435 5.27 4.17 -15.38
C THR A 435 3.88 4.79 -15.43
N GLY A 436 2.84 4.04 -15.07
CA GLY A 436 1.46 4.50 -14.97
C GLY A 436 0.64 3.73 -13.95
N ILE A 437 -0.40 4.39 -13.43
CA ILE A 437 -1.41 3.82 -12.53
C ILE A 437 -2.79 4.02 -13.14
N THR A 438 -3.64 2.99 -13.06
CA THR A 438 -5.09 3.05 -13.26
C THR A 438 -5.78 2.73 -11.94
N LEU A 439 -6.66 3.62 -11.47
CA LEU A 439 -7.41 3.43 -10.24
C LEU A 439 -8.89 3.12 -10.56
N THR A 440 -9.41 1.98 -10.10
CA THR A 440 -10.76 1.47 -10.45
C THR A 440 -11.73 1.50 -9.26
N LYS A 441 -13.02 1.31 -9.53
CA LYS A 441 -14.12 1.20 -8.56
C LYS A 441 -14.30 2.41 -7.63
N LEU A 442 -14.03 3.62 -8.14
CA LEU A 442 -14.27 4.86 -7.39
C LEU A 442 -15.76 5.05 -7.05
N ASP A 443 -16.64 4.59 -7.95
CA ASP A 443 -18.10 4.47 -7.80
C ASP A 443 -18.51 3.47 -6.68
N GLY A 444 -17.67 2.48 -6.42
CA GLY A 444 -17.87 1.50 -5.37
C GLY A 444 -17.71 2.09 -3.96
N THR A 445 -16.87 3.11 -3.78
CA THR A 445 -16.22 3.40 -2.49
C THR A 445 -16.42 4.82 -1.93
N ALA A 446 -16.42 4.92 -0.61
CA ALA A 446 -16.28 6.18 0.13
C ALA A 446 -14.82 6.50 0.53
N LYS A 447 -13.88 5.58 0.25
CA LYS A 447 -12.44 5.63 0.58
C LYS A 447 -11.57 6.17 -0.56
N GLY A 448 -12.14 6.96 -1.47
CA GLY A 448 -11.44 7.43 -2.67
C GLY A 448 -10.25 8.37 -2.39
N GLY A 449 -10.06 8.83 -1.15
CA GLY A 449 -8.90 9.65 -0.77
C GLY A 449 -7.54 8.96 -0.92
N VAL A 450 -7.52 7.63 -1.06
CA VAL A 450 -6.33 6.85 -1.42
C VAL A 450 -5.62 7.35 -2.69
N ILE A 451 -6.34 8.03 -3.60
CA ILE A 451 -5.76 8.65 -4.79
C ILE A 451 -4.71 9.73 -4.45
N PHE A 452 -4.94 10.53 -3.40
CA PHE A 452 -4.00 11.54 -2.93
C PHE A 452 -2.77 10.89 -2.30
N ALA A 453 -2.98 9.82 -1.53
CA ALA A 453 -1.91 9.05 -0.90
C ALA A 453 -0.95 8.44 -1.94
N ILE A 454 -1.50 7.90 -3.02
CA ILE A 454 -0.74 7.32 -4.14
C ILE A 454 0.00 8.41 -4.92
N ALA A 455 -0.66 9.55 -5.17
CA ALA A 455 -0.04 10.68 -5.86
C ALA A 455 1.19 11.22 -5.10
N ASP A 456 1.03 11.49 -3.81
CA ASP A 456 2.05 12.12 -2.97
C ASP A 456 3.26 11.22 -2.70
N GLN A 457 3.03 9.94 -2.39
CA GLN A 457 4.09 9.03 -1.95
C GLN A 457 4.91 8.42 -3.09
N PHE A 458 4.34 8.30 -4.30
CA PHE A 458 5.00 7.63 -5.42
C PHE A 458 5.38 8.57 -6.56
N ASN A 459 4.65 9.66 -6.78
CA ASN A 459 4.82 10.56 -7.94
C ASN A 459 4.83 9.82 -9.31
N ILE A 460 4.05 8.74 -9.41
CA ILE A 460 3.88 7.94 -10.62
C ILE A 460 2.60 8.40 -11.33
N PRO A 461 2.63 8.67 -12.65
CA PRO A 461 1.47 9.15 -13.40
C PRO A 461 0.19 8.32 -13.17
N ILE A 462 -0.87 8.97 -12.70
CA ILE A 462 -2.22 8.42 -12.74
C ILE A 462 -2.74 8.68 -14.15
N ARG A 463 -2.93 7.60 -14.92
CA ARG A 463 -3.28 7.66 -16.34
C ARG A 463 -4.78 7.64 -16.56
N PHE A 464 -5.47 6.81 -15.79
CA PHE A 464 -6.90 6.53 -15.94
C PHE A 464 -7.58 6.35 -14.59
N ILE A 465 -8.86 6.69 -14.54
CA ILE A 465 -9.77 6.41 -13.43
C ILE A 465 -11.00 5.65 -13.94
N GLY A 466 -11.40 4.60 -13.21
CA GLY A 466 -12.59 3.79 -13.45
C GLY A 466 -13.70 4.15 -12.48
N VAL A 467 -14.82 4.65 -13.02
CA VAL A 467 -15.97 5.22 -12.28
C VAL A 467 -17.29 4.51 -12.62
N GLY A 468 -17.23 3.21 -12.91
CA GLY A 468 -18.35 2.36 -13.33
C GLY A 468 -17.90 1.22 -14.24
N GLU A 469 -18.84 0.34 -14.62
CA GLU A 469 -18.56 -0.87 -15.40
C GLU A 469 -18.55 -0.67 -16.93
N LYS A 470 -19.12 0.41 -17.47
CA LYS A 470 -19.22 0.61 -18.93
C LYS A 470 -17.89 1.00 -19.54
N ILE A 471 -17.77 0.87 -20.87
CA ILE A 471 -16.51 1.12 -21.59
C ILE A 471 -16.08 2.59 -21.48
N GLU A 472 -17.03 3.51 -21.56
CA GLU A 472 -16.85 4.94 -21.31
C GLU A 472 -16.47 5.33 -19.89
N ASP A 473 -16.68 4.47 -18.89
CA ASP A 473 -16.45 4.78 -17.48
C ASP A 473 -14.97 4.64 -17.08
N LEU A 474 -14.10 4.20 -18.01
CA LEU A 474 -12.65 4.36 -17.90
C LEU A 474 -12.23 5.69 -18.54
N ARG A 475 -12.11 6.73 -17.71
CA ARG A 475 -11.73 8.08 -18.15
C ARG A 475 -10.22 8.28 -18.04
N PRO A 476 -9.56 8.99 -19.00
CA PRO A 476 -8.24 9.57 -18.74
C PRO A 476 -8.30 10.47 -17.50
N PHE A 477 -7.28 10.40 -16.65
CA PHE A 477 -7.27 11.17 -15.41
C PHE A 477 -6.94 12.64 -15.68
N ASN A 478 -7.70 13.52 -15.03
CA ASN A 478 -7.55 14.97 -15.05
C ASN A 478 -7.77 15.47 -13.62
N ALA A 479 -6.75 16.08 -13.00
CA ALA A 479 -6.82 16.53 -11.61
C ALA A 479 -7.86 17.64 -11.41
N GLU A 480 -8.00 18.57 -12.37
CA GLU A 480 -8.96 19.68 -12.27
C GLU A 480 -10.40 19.14 -12.32
N GLU A 481 -10.75 18.32 -13.31
CA GLU A 481 -12.06 17.67 -13.37
C GLU A 481 -12.36 16.78 -12.16
N PHE A 482 -11.35 16.07 -11.62
CA PHE A 482 -11.52 15.22 -10.45
C PHE A 482 -11.82 16.04 -9.19
N ILE A 483 -11.07 17.12 -8.96
CA ILE A 483 -11.29 18.04 -7.84
C ILE A 483 -12.62 18.78 -7.97
N GLU A 484 -12.98 19.28 -9.16
CA GLU A 484 -14.27 19.93 -9.38
C GLU A 484 -15.45 18.95 -9.19
N ALA A 485 -15.36 17.73 -9.70
CA ALA A 485 -16.40 16.72 -9.48
C ALA A 485 -16.55 16.36 -7.99
N LEU A 486 -15.43 16.24 -7.28
CA LEU A 486 -15.40 15.93 -5.85
C LEU A 486 -15.98 17.05 -4.98
N PHE A 487 -15.70 18.32 -5.31
CA PHE A 487 -16.14 19.51 -4.56
C PHE A 487 -17.47 20.13 -5.04
N SER A 488 -18.03 19.62 -6.14
CA SER A 488 -19.31 20.05 -6.73
C SER A 488 -20.49 20.05 -5.76
N HIS A 489 -21.54 20.82 -6.04
CA HIS A 489 -22.80 20.75 -5.28
C HIS A 489 -23.80 19.77 -5.92
N GLU A 490 -24.77 19.29 -5.14
CA GLU A 490 -25.81 18.38 -5.65
C GLU A 490 -26.94 19.17 -6.35
N ASP A 491 -27.24 20.38 -5.87
CA ASP A 491 -28.32 21.23 -6.41
C ASP A 491 -27.99 21.89 -7.75
N GLU A 492 -26.69 22.10 -8.08
CA GLU A 492 -26.24 22.81 -9.31
C GLU A 492 -26.46 22.03 -10.62
N ASN A 493 -27.04 20.82 -10.57
CA ASN A 493 -27.18 19.92 -11.73
C ASN A 493 -28.65 19.59 -12.08
N ASN A 494 -29.61 20.37 -11.58
CA ASN A 494 -31.06 20.15 -11.78
C ASN A 494 -31.77 21.20 -12.67
N ASP A 495 -31.05 22.20 -13.20
CA ASP A 495 -31.54 23.20 -14.19
C ASP A 495 -31.00 22.91 -15.61
#